data_AF-A0A933DZT9-F1
#
_entry.id   AF-A0A933DZT9-F1
#
_cell.length_a   1.000
_cell.length_b   1.000
_cell.length_c   1.000
_cell.angle_alpha   90.00
_cell.angle_beta   90.00
_cell.angle_gamma   90.00
#
_symmetry.space_group_name_H-M   'P 1'
#
loop_
_entity.id
_entity.type
_entity.pdbx_description
1 polymer ?
#
loop_
_entity_poly.entity_id
_entity_poly.type
_entity_poly.pdbx_seq_one_letter_code
_entity_poly.pdbx_strand_id
1 'polypeptide(L)'
;MEILFFIVAWVVGGFVGAFTLGQVFILARFGIPTAFRWYKNGWLTAPAPVSRYIISLIFLIVVFIVVTWIAVRFFPKYVTGYWIGVGITAFFGLAKSGATNDNLADFVQSNMAYINHAVADELVNKLGVANALHGEKKSNGV
;
A
#
# COMPACT_ATOMS: atom_id res chain seq x y z
N MET A 1 -33.57 -11.15 -7.64
CA MET A 1 -32.24 -11.32 -8.27
C MET A 1 -31.48 -10.00 -8.41
N GLU A 2 -32.13 -8.88 -8.73
CA GLU A 2 -31.44 -7.59 -8.94
C GLU A 2 -30.69 -7.06 -7.70
N ILE A 3 -31.29 -7.20 -6.51
CA ILE A 3 -30.65 -6.82 -5.23
C ILE A 3 -29.38 -7.64 -4.98
N LEU A 4 -29.37 -8.93 -5.32
CA LEU A 4 -28.20 -9.78 -5.14
C LEU A 4 -27.03 -9.30 -6.00
N PHE A 5 -27.27 -9.01 -7.29
CA PHE A 5 -26.23 -8.47 -8.17
C PHE A 5 -25.73 -7.09 -7.73
N PHE A 6 -26.60 -6.26 -7.17
CA PHE A 6 -26.18 -4.99 -6.56
C PHE A 6 -25.24 -5.20 -5.38
N ILE A 7 -25.56 -6.12 -4.46
CA ILE A 7 -24.71 -6.45 -3.30
C ILE A 7 -23.36 -7.01 -3.78
N VAL A 8 -23.37 -7.89 -4.78
CA VAL A 8 -22.13 -8.42 -5.37
C VAL A 8 -21.28 -7.30 -5.98
N ALA A 9 -21.88 -6.41 -6.77
CA ALA A 9 -21.17 -5.27 -7.36
C ALA A 9 -20.59 -4.34 -6.28
N TRP A 10 -21.32 -4.12 -5.19
CA TRP A 10 -20.87 -3.35 -4.03
C TRP A 10 -19.66 -3.97 -3.34
N VAL A 11 -19.71 -5.28 -3.07
CA VAL A 11 -18.57 -6.03 -2.48
C VAL A 11 -17.36 -6.00 -3.39
N VAL A 12 -17.55 -6.21 -4.70
CA VAL A 12 -16.47 -6.13 -5.69
C VAL A 12 -15.86 -4.73 -5.72
N GLY A 13 -16.68 -3.67 -5.76
CA GLY A 13 -16.20 -2.29 -5.71
C GLY A 13 -15.43 -1.98 -4.43
N GLY A 14 -15.91 -2.48 -3.28
CA GLY A 14 -15.21 -2.37 -2.02
C GLY A 14 -13.85 -3.07 -2.04
N PHE A 15 -13.80 -4.32 -2.51
CA PHE A 15 -12.55 -5.07 -2.62
C PHE A 15 -11.55 -4.38 -3.54
N VAL A 16 -11.98 -3.94 -4.73
CA VAL A 16 -11.14 -3.24 -5.69
C VAL A 16 -10.63 -1.93 -5.10
N GLY A 17 -11.49 -1.11 -4.50
CA GLY A 17 -11.11 0.16 -3.88
C GLY A 17 -10.14 -0.02 -2.71
N ALA A 18 -10.36 -1.00 -1.83
CA ALA A 18 -9.46 -1.29 -0.73
C ALA A 18 -8.08 -1.77 -1.22
N PHE A 19 -8.05 -2.66 -2.21
CA PHE A 19 -6.82 -3.25 -2.73
C PHE A 19 -6.00 -2.26 -3.56
N THR A 20 -6.62 -1.44 -4.41
CA THR A 20 -5.91 -0.50 -5.27
C THR A 20 -5.81 0.89 -4.63
N LEU A 21 -6.94 1.57 -4.39
CA LEU A 21 -6.94 2.96 -3.92
C LEU A 21 -6.35 3.10 -2.52
N GLY A 22 -6.61 2.15 -1.62
CA GLY A 22 -5.99 2.12 -0.30
C GLY A 22 -4.46 2.15 -0.38
N GLN A 23 -3.88 1.27 -1.20
CA GLN A 23 -2.45 1.20 -1.44
C GLN A 23 -1.91 2.44 -2.18
N VAL A 24 -2.64 2.94 -3.18
CA VAL A 24 -2.31 4.19 -3.88
C VAL A 24 -2.22 5.36 -2.90
N PHE A 25 -3.15 5.49 -1.95
CA PHE A 25 -3.11 6.56 -0.96
C PHE A 25 -1.93 6.41 0.01
N ILE A 26 -1.65 5.20 0.50
CA ILE A 26 -0.48 4.95 1.36
C ILE A 26 0.81 5.30 0.61
N LEU A 27 0.97 4.85 -0.63
CA LEU A 27 2.16 5.15 -1.43
C LEU A 27 2.30 6.64 -1.73
N ALA A 28 1.22 7.31 -2.13
CA ALA A 28 1.26 8.72 -2.52
C ALA A 28 1.46 9.66 -1.32
N ARG A 29 0.79 9.40 -0.18
CA ARG A 29 0.84 10.29 1.00
C ARG A 29 1.96 9.95 1.96
N PHE A 30 2.36 8.68 2.02
CA PHE A 30 3.36 8.22 2.98
C PHE A 30 4.62 7.64 2.30
N GLY A 31 4.49 6.63 1.45
CA GLY A 31 5.63 5.88 0.90
C GLY A 31 6.62 6.75 0.12
N ILE A 32 6.17 7.42 -0.95
CA ILE A 32 7.01 8.26 -1.82
C ILE A 32 7.58 9.46 -1.05
N PRO A 33 6.78 10.27 -0.32
CA PRO A 33 7.33 11.41 0.43
C PRO A 33 8.33 10.98 1.51
N THR A 34 8.14 9.83 2.15
CA THR A 34 9.06 9.33 3.18
C THR A 34 10.36 8.81 2.56
N ALA A 35 10.29 8.01 1.49
CA ALA A 35 11.48 7.56 0.76
C ALA A 35 12.30 8.74 0.24
N PHE A 36 11.66 9.76 -0.33
CA PHE A 36 12.34 10.94 -0.81
C PHE A 36 13.04 11.72 0.32
N ARG A 37 12.36 11.94 1.44
CA ARG A 37 12.93 12.60 2.62
C ARG A 37 14.12 11.82 3.20
N TRP A 38 13.99 10.50 3.34
CA TRP A 38 15.04 9.64 3.90
C TRP A 38 16.25 9.55 2.97
N TYR A 39 16.03 9.51 1.66
CA TYR A 39 17.12 9.59 0.70
C TYR A 39 17.86 10.92 0.78
N LYS A 40 17.14 12.05 0.83
CA LYS A 40 17.75 13.38 0.99
C LYS A 40 18.54 13.52 2.30
N ASN A 41 18.10 12.84 3.36
CA ASN A 41 18.76 12.85 4.67
C ASN A 41 19.91 11.82 4.80
N GLY A 42 20.22 11.05 3.76
CA GLY A 42 21.25 10.01 3.80
C GLY A 42 20.88 8.77 4.62
N TRP A 43 19.61 8.61 4.99
CA TRP A 43 19.10 7.42 5.69
C TRP A 43 18.90 6.25 4.73
N LEU A 44 18.58 6.54 3.47
CA LEU A 44 18.61 5.55 2.39
C LEU A 44 19.89 5.69 1.58
N THR A 45 20.57 4.57 1.33
CA THR A 45 21.84 4.48 0.58
C THR A 45 21.64 4.59 -0.93
N ALA A 46 20.42 4.37 -1.42
CA ALA A 46 20.10 4.39 -2.85
C ALA A 46 18.70 4.99 -3.11
N PRO A 47 18.45 5.57 -4.29
CA PRO A 47 17.15 6.10 -4.68
C PRO A 47 16.15 5.01 -5.14
N ALA A 48 16.57 3.74 -5.19
CA ALA A 48 15.77 2.62 -5.70
C ALA A 48 14.38 2.45 -5.01
N PRO A 49 14.22 2.68 -3.69
CA PRO A 49 12.90 2.69 -3.05
C PRO A 49 11.91 3.68 -3.68
N VAL A 50 12.37 4.89 -4.02
CA VAL A 50 11.52 5.94 -4.60
C VAL A 50 10.98 5.50 -5.96
N SER A 51 11.84 5.01 -6.85
CA SER A 51 11.43 4.57 -8.19
C SER A 51 10.50 3.35 -8.13
N ARG A 52 10.76 2.38 -7.24
CA ARG A 52 9.87 1.22 -7.01
C ARG A 52 8.48 1.65 -6.58
N TYR A 53 8.35 2.63 -5.68
CA TYR A 53 7.05 3.12 -5.25
C TYR A 53 6.30 3.88 -6.34
N ILE A 54 6.99 4.69 -7.16
CA ILE A 54 6.37 5.36 -8.31
C ILE A 54 5.86 4.34 -9.33
N ILE A 55 6.65 3.31 -9.65
CA ILE A 55 6.23 2.24 -10.57
C ILE A 55 5.03 1.48 -10.00
N SER A 56 5.06 1.14 -8.72
CA SER A 56 3.95 0.44 -8.04
C SER A 56 2.68 1.28 -8.03
N LEU A 57 2.80 2.59 -7.79
CA LEU A 57 1.69 3.54 -7.84
C LEU A 57 1.05 3.56 -9.24
N ILE A 58 1.86 3.69 -10.30
CA ILE A 58 1.38 3.69 -11.69
C ILE A 58 0.69 2.37 -12.01
N PHE A 59 1.30 1.24 -11.64
CA PHE A 59 0.72 -0.08 -11.86
C PHE A 59 -0.65 -0.23 -11.19
N LEU A 60 -0.79 0.16 -9.92
CA LEU A 60 -2.06 0.08 -9.20
C LEU A 60 -3.14 0.99 -9.79
N ILE A 61 -2.77 2.18 -10.26
CA ILE A 61 -3.69 3.09 -10.97
C ILE A 61 -4.18 2.44 -12.26
N VAL A 62 -3.28 1.85 -13.06
CA VAL A 62 -3.66 1.15 -14.31
C VAL A 62 -4.60 -0.02 -14.00
N VAL A 63 -4.30 -0.84 -13.00
CA VAL A 63 -5.17 -1.95 -12.58
C VAL A 63 -6.56 -1.44 -12.17
N PHE A 64 -6.63 -0.38 -11.37
CA PHE A 64 -7.91 0.21 -10.96
C PHE A 64 -8.73 0.72 -12.16
N ILE A 65 -8.08 1.39 -13.11
CA ILE A 65 -8.74 1.91 -14.33
C ILE A 65 -9.28 0.75 -15.17
N VAL A 66 -8.49 -0.30 -15.40
CA VAL A 66 -8.91 -1.46 -16.20
C VAL A 66 -10.10 -2.17 -15.55
N VAL A 67 -10.03 -2.46 -14.25
CA VAL A 67 -11.13 -3.14 -13.53
C VAL A 67 -12.39 -2.28 -13.50
N THR A 68 -12.25 -0.98 -13.25
CA THR A 68 -13.37 -0.03 -13.29
C THR A 68 -13.99 0.04 -14.69
N TRP A 69 -13.16 0.07 -15.73
CA TRP A 69 -13.63 0.07 -17.12
C TRP A 69 -14.43 -1.19 -17.44
N ILE A 70 -13.96 -2.38 -17.01
CA ILE A 70 -14.70 -3.63 -17.17
C ILE A 70 -16.05 -3.57 -16.43
N ALA A 71 -16.06 -3.12 -15.17
CA ALA A 71 -17.29 -3.02 -14.38
C ALA A 71 -18.33 -2.09 -15.03
N VAL A 72 -17.89 -0.90 -15.47
CA VAL A 72 -18.75 0.11 -16.11
C VAL A 72 -19.25 -0.39 -17.48
N ARG A 73 -18.38 -1.01 -18.29
CA ARG A 73 -18.70 -1.40 -19.67
C ARG A 73 -19.63 -2.61 -19.74
N PHE A 74 -19.41 -3.61 -18.89
CA PHE A 74 -20.12 -4.89 -18.95
C PHE A 74 -21.28 -5.00 -17.95
N PHE A 75 -21.27 -4.21 -16.86
CA PHE A 75 -22.30 -4.25 -15.82
C PHE A 75 -22.92 -2.87 -15.52
N PRO A 76 -23.37 -2.10 -16.54
CA PRO A 76 -23.81 -0.72 -16.35
C PRO A 76 -24.99 -0.58 -15.38
N LYS A 77 -25.89 -1.57 -15.32
CA LYS A 77 -27.05 -1.57 -14.41
C LYS A 77 -26.67 -1.59 -12.92
N TYR A 78 -25.50 -2.13 -12.58
CA TYR A 78 -25.06 -2.33 -11.19
C TYR A 78 -23.89 -1.41 -10.80
N VAL A 79 -23.50 -0.49 -11.69
CA VAL A 79 -22.35 0.39 -11.53
C VAL A 79 -22.46 1.28 -10.28
N THR A 80 -23.67 1.66 -9.88
CA THR A 80 -23.91 2.44 -8.67
C THR A 80 -23.47 1.70 -7.41
N GLY A 81 -23.76 0.39 -7.32
CA GLY A 81 -23.32 -0.44 -6.19
C GLY A 81 -21.79 -0.50 -6.12
N TYR A 82 -21.14 -0.73 -7.27
CA TYR A 82 -19.68 -0.70 -7.40
C TYR A 82 -19.09 0.63 -6.89
N TRP A 83 -19.59 1.76 -7.36
CA TRP A 83 -19.09 3.08 -6.95
C TRP A 83 -19.29 3.38 -5.46
N ILE A 84 -20.40 2.93 -4.86
CA ILE A 84 -20.59 3.03 -3.41
C ILE A 84 -19.50 2.24 -2.68
N GLY A 85 -19.16 1.04 -3.15
CA GLY A 85 -18.14 0.20 -2.53
C GLY A 85 -16.75 0.84 -2.63
N VAL A 86 -16.40 1.31 -3.84
CA VAL A 86 -15.16 2.05 -4.08
C VAL A 86 -15.11 3.31 -3.21
N GLY A 87 -16.20 4.09 -3.14
CA GLY A 87 -16.25 5.34 -2.39
C GLY A 87 -16.04 5.16 -0.89
N ILE A 88 -16.73 4.18 -0.29
CA ILE A 88 -16.58 3.85 1.14
C ILE A 88 -15.14 3.42 1.44
N THR A 89 -14.58 2.52 0.63
CA THR A 89 -13.23 2.00 0.87
C THR A 89 -12.14 3.02 0.59
N ALA A 90 -12.33 3.89 -0.40
CA ALA A 90 -11.46 5.03 -0.64
C ALA A 90 -11.45 6.00 0.55
N PHE A 91 -12.62 6.31 1.12
CA PHE A 91 -12.72 7.17 2.31
C PHE A 91 -11.94 6.59 3.50
N PHE A 92 -12.14 5.30 3.81
CA PHE A 92 -11.40 4.64 4.89
C PHE A 92 -9.90 4.51 4.60
N GLY A 93 -9.52 4.20 3.36
CA GLY A 93 -8.12 4.14 2.93
C GLY A 93 -7.43 5.49 3.10
N LEU A 94 -8.10 6.58 2.73
CA LEU A 94 -7.57 7.92 2.89
C LEU A 94 -7.35 8.27 4.38
N ALA A 95 -8.25 7.87 5.26
CA ALA A 95 -8.11 8.10 6.71
C ALA A 95 -6.90 7.35 7.32
N LYS A 96 -6.56 6.17 6.80
CA LYS A 96 -5.45 5.32 7.30
C LYS A 96 -4.11 5.51 6.57
N SER A 97 -4.07 6.28 5.49
CA SER A 97 -2.90 6.46 4.62
C SER A 97 -1.76 7.35 5.17
N GLY A 98 -1.84 7.79 6.43
CA GLY A 98 -0.85 8.67 7.05
C GLY A 98 0.44 7.97 7.50
N ALA A 99 1.31 8.71 8.20
CA ALA A 99 2.49 8.16 8.86
C ALA A 99 2.11 7.44 10.17
N THR A 100 1.44 6.31 10.04
CA THR A 100 1.14 5.42 11.17
C THR A 100 2.36 4.57 11.51
N ASN A 101 2.42 4.04 12.74
CA ASN A 101 3.50 3.14 13.14
C ASN A 101 3.54 1.88 12.25
N ASP A 102 2.37 1.36 11.86
CA ASP A 102 2.26 0.20 10.97
C ASP A 102 2.87 0.50 9.59
N ASN A 103 2.48 1.61 8.95
CA ASN A 103 3.02 2.00 7.64
C ASN A 103 4.55 2.24 7.72
N LEU A 104 5.03 2.78 8.84
CA LEU A 104 6.46 3.00 9.06
C LEU A 104 7.23 1.69 9.28
N ALA A 105 6.67 0.75 10.03
CA ALA A 105 7.26 -0.58 10.22
C ALA A 105 7.34 -1.32 8.88
N ASP A 106 6.26 -1.35 8.10
CA ASP A 106 6.21 -1.95 6.77
C ASP A 106 7.22 -1.32 5.81
N PHE A 107 7.36 0.01 5.87
CA PHE A 107 8.33 0.74 5.07
C PHE A 107 9.77 0.37 5.43
N VAL A 108 10.11 0.34 6.72
CA VAL A 108 11.45 -0.04 7.18
C VAL A 108 11.76 -1.47 6.77
N GLN A 109 10.83 -2.39 7.00
CA GLN A 109 10.99 -3.80 6.65
C GLN A 109 11.19 -3.99 5.14
N SER A 110 10.37 -3.34 4.31
CA SER A 110 10.42 -3.46 2.84
C SER A 110 11.69 -2.85 2.23
N ASN A 111 12.35 -1.93 2.94
CA ASN A 111 13.53 -1.22 2.45
C ASN A 111 14.79 -1.46 3.27
N MET A 112 14.80 -2.49 4.14
CA MET A 112 15.90 -2.73 5.07
C MET A 112 17.26 -2.83 4.34
N ALA A 113 17.29 -3.44 3.16
CA ALA A 113 18.49 -3.55 2.32
C ALA A 113 19.06 -2.21 1.83
N TYR A 114 18.28 -1.13 1.90
CA TYR A 114 18.66 0.21 1.45
C TYR A 114 18.84 1.21 2.61
N ILE A 115 18.57 0.81 3.85
CA ILE A 115 18.72 1.70 5.00
C ILE A 115 20.18 1.66 5.48
N ASN A 116 20.73 2.83 5.79
CA ASN A 116 22.06 2.95 6.38
C ASN A 116 22.13 2.17 7.72
N HIS A 117 23.10 1.26 7.85
CA HIS A 117 23.26 0.41 9.03
C HIS A 117 23.28 1.19 10.36
N ALA A 118 23.90 2.36 10.40
CA ALA A 118 23.94 3.18 11.61
C ALA A 118 22.56 3.67 12.06
N VAL A 119 21.63 3.86 11.11
CA VAL A 119 20.25 4.31 11.36
C VAL A 119 19.31 3.12 11.59
N ALA A 120 19.61 1.97 11.00
CA ALA A 120 18.83 0.75 11.12
C ALA A 120 18.64 0.32 12.58
N ASP A 121 19.72 0.30 13.36
CA ASP A 121 19.69 -0.15 14.76
C ASP A 121 18.83 0.76 15.64
N GLU A 122 18.86 2.08 15.39
CA GLU A 122 18.01 3.04 16.09
C GLU A 122 16.52 2.82 15.75
N LEU A 123 16.21 2.65 14.46
CA LEU A 123 14.84 2.47 13.98
C LEU A 123 14.21 1.18 14.51
N VAL A 124 14.98 0.08 14.52
CA VAL A 124 14.51 -1.23 15.02
C VAL A 124 14.15 -1.16 16.49
N ASN A 125 14.99 -0.51 17.30
CA ASN A 125 14.73 -0.33 18.73
C ASN A 125 13.52 0.57 18.99
N LYS A 126 13.39 1.68 18.24
CA LYS A 126 12.29 2.64 18.41
C LYS A 126 10.94 2.09 17.98
N LEU A 127 10.91 1.28 16.92
CA LEU A 127 9.68 0.75 16.34
C LEU A 127 9.30 -0.63 16.90
N GLY A 128 10.11 -1.21 17.80
CA GLY A 128 9.85 -2.54 18.36
C GLY A 128 9.92 -3.66 17.33
N VAL A 129 10.60 -3.44 16.20
CA VAL A 129 10.66 -4.39 15.05
C VAL A 129 11.73 -5.47 15.26
N ALA A 130 12.33 -5.53 16.47
CA ALA A 130 13.42 -6.44 16.81
C ALA A 130 13.11 -7.92 16.53
N ASN A 131 11.84 -8.33 16.60
CA ASN A 131 11.43 -9.70 16.29
C ASN A 131 11.49 -10.06 14.79
N ALA A 132 11.50 -9.09 13.87
CA ALA A 132 11.55 -9.35 12.43
C ALA A 132 12.96 -9.67 11.92
N LEU A 133 14.01 -9.13 12.56
CA LEU A 133 15.40 -9.31 12.12
C LEU A 133 16.08 -10.58 12.67
N HIS A 134 15.48 -11.24 13.66
CA HIS A 134 16.03 -12.47 14.25
C HIS A 134 15.29 -13.74 13.82
N GLY A 135 14.20 -13.62 13.05
CA GLY A 135 13.45 -14.76 12.52
C GLY A 135 14.18 -15.58 11.46
N GLU A 136 15.08 -14.98 10.68
CA GLU A 136 15.78 -15.70 9.59
C GLU A 136 17.02 -16.48 10.04
N LYS A 137 17.64 -16.16 11.19
CA LYS A 137 18.89 -16.82 11.60
C LYS A 137 18.70 -18.22 12.21
N LYS A 138 17.48 -18.67 12.48
CA LYS A 138 17.23 -19.99 13.10
C LYS A 138 16.91 -21.15 12.14
N SER A 139 16.81 -20.91 10.82
CA SER A 139 16.39 -21.96 9.87
C SER A 139 17.51 -22.60 9.03
N ASN A 140 18.78 -22.15 9.14
CA ASN A 140 19.90 -22.70 8.36
C ASN A 140 20.88 -23.54 9.22
N GLY A 141 20.40 -24.09 10.32
CA GLY A 141 21.12 -25.06 11.14
C GLY A 141 20.57 -26.47 10.97
N VAL A 142 20.56 -26.98 9.74
CA VAL A 142 20.46 -28.42 9.42
C VAL A 142 21.44 -28.72 8.30
#